data_AF-A0AAE4CYY5-F1
#
_entry.id   AF-A0AAE4CYY5-F1
#
_cell.length_a   1.000
_cell.length_b   1.000
_cell.length_c   1.000
_cell.angle_alpha   90.00
_cell.angle_beta   90.00
_cell.angle_gamma   90.00
#
_symmetry.space_group_name_H-M   'P 1'
#
loop_
_entity.id
_entity.type
_entity.pdbx_description
1 polymer ?
#
loop_
_entity_poly.entity_id
_entity_poly.type
_entity_poly.pdbx_seq_one_letter_code
_entity_poly.pdbx_strand_id
1 'polypeptide(L)'
;MFPTSARSRIRERLRASTLTSAALLLLGSGSAAAAGTVSLTSTSYTVKENAGVATITFHRTTAATRGEVRYGAWHRTAQQYQDYKPVKGRIDLAPGQFDGSFQVPIVDDSLVEGPETVSVGIFGTYPERVGRPDRAILTIEDDDSISTGPRDAVNPLALPVAPTGGNPLRGATFYANPSQTIAGVYASRIKRKQPRAAQELTAISSQPESKRFGSWNDKPGYVVSKYLSQAYHDNPGQVPLLATYRLKHATCHRVTDSPGEAAAYKKWYRDFAQGIGNQRVVLFYEIDALITAPCLSGKGLAVRVSEMQSAIDSLSRLPHAVIYVDAGASDAHHPDFIASLLNKVGVRRLQGFFTNSTHHNRTSLEIRYANYLSGKTGGKHYVINTAVNGRGSLRPRDRVRYGNSIRCNPPGRGLGPRPTSAVPAQYPRLDGLFWIGNPGRSAGNCGTSRGAPPTGEFFLSYALMLIRNADYRIR
;
A
#
# COMPACT_ATOMS: atom_id res chain seq x y z
N MET A 1 49.68 68.76 9.65
CA MET A 1 48.73 69.88 9.66
C MET A 1 49.14 70.83 8.55
N PHE A 2 48.48 70.71 7.38
CA PHE A 2 48.34 71.67 6.24
C PHE A 2 49.59 72.34 5.61
N PRO A 3 49.55 72.85 4.35
CA PRO A 3 48.68 72.56 3.20
C PRO A 3 49.42 72.57 1.82
N THR A 4 48.62 72.64 0.76
CA THR A 4 48.80 73.40 -0.51
C THR A 4 49.39 72.76 -1.77
N SER A 5 48.51 72.73 -2.78
CA SER A 5 48.72 72.55 -4.22
C SER A 5 49.46 73.71 -4.88
N ALA A 6 50.08 73.47 -6.05
CA ALA A 6 49.80 74.20 -7.31
C ALA A 6 50.80 73.87 -8.45
N ARG A 7 50.26 73.62 -9.67
CA ARG A 7 50.69 74.09 -11.02
C ARG A 7 52.11 73.70 -11.51
N SER A 8 52.44 73.52 -12.79
CA SER A 8 51.82 73.67 -14.12
C SER A 8 52.77 73.04 -15.16
N ARG A 9 52.18 72.61 -16.29
CA ARG A 9 52.73 72.21 -17.61
C ARG A 9 54.05 72.88 -18.06
N ILE A 10 54.82 72.17 -18.91
CA ILE A 10 55.36 72.63 -20.21
C ILE A 10 55.72 71.41 -21.10
N ARG A 11 55.53 71.60 -22.40
CA ARG A 11 55.68 70.67 -23.54
C ARG A 11 57.15 70.45 -23.94
N GLU A 12 57.47 69.34 -24.63
CA GLU A 12 58.30 69.39 -25.84
C GLU A 12 58.25 68.11 -26.71
N ARG A 13 58.74 68.26 -27.94
CA ARG A 13 58.31 67.62 -29.21
C ARG A 13 59.18 66.41 -29.63
N LEU A 14 58.52 65.39 -30.18
CA LEU A 14 58.80 64.69 -31.46
C LEU A 14 60.20 64.84 -32.11
N ARG A 15 61.00 63.77 -32.25
CA ARG A 15 61.01 62.79 -33.38
C ARG A 15 62.18 61.78 -33.31
N ALA A 16 61.82 60.53 -33.60
CA ALA A 16 62.52 59.49 -34.37
C ALA A 16 63.94 59.05 -33.99
N SER A 17 64.07 57.78 -33.60
CA SER A 17 65.14 56.87 -34.05
C SER A 17 64.67 55.42 -33.90
N THR A 18 64.88 54.67 -34.99
CA THR A 18 64.49 53.29 -35.30
C THR A 18 64.95 52.24 -34.29
N LEU A 19 64.07 51.28 -33.97
CA LEU A 19 64.45 50.00 -33.37
C LEU A 19 63.79 48.85 -34.13
N THR A 20 64.67 47.90 -34.42
CA THR A 20 64.59 46.71 -35.26
C THR A 20 63.50 45.74 -34.79
N SER A 21 62.73 45.20 -35.74
CA SER A 21 61.73 44.17 -35.50
C SER A 21 62.36 42.86 -35.02
N ALA A 22 61.92 42.37 -33.86
CA ALA A 22 62.02 40.97 -33.47
C ALA A 22 60.61 40.39 -33.40
N ALA A 23 60.35 39.36 -34.20
CA ALA A 23 59.07 38.67 -34.28
C ALA A 23 58.79 37.92 -32.98
N LEU A 24 57.71 38.28 -32.29
CA LEU A 24 57.14 37.49 -31.20
C LEU A 24 56.09 36.54 -31.81
N LEU A 25 56.36 35.24 -31.73
CA LEU A 25 55.42 34.18 -32.08
C LEU A 25 54.18 34.32 -31.18
N LEU A 26 53.10 34.90 -31.71
CA LEU A 26 51.77 34.75 -31.14
C LEU A 26 51.34 33.31 -31.41
N LEU A 27 51.55 32.43 -30.43
CA LEU A 27 50.78 31.21 -30.32
C LEU A 27 49.31 31.64 -30.35
N GLY A 28 48.64 31.38 -31.47
CA GLY A 28 47.22 31.64 -31.61
C GLY A 28 46.52 31.04 -30.41
N SER A 29 45.76 31.89 -29.71
CA SER A 29 44.73 31.44 -28.80
C SER A 29 43.81 30.52 -29.60
N GLY A 30 44.07 29.21 -29.54
CA GLY A 30 43.10 28.21 -29.91
C GLY A 30 41.87 28.53 -29.07
N SER A 31 40.89 29.18 -29.71
CA SER A 31 39.58 29.41 -29.13
C SER A 31 39.16 28.06 -28.57
N ALA A 32 39.04 27.94 -27.24
CA ALA A 32 38.51 26.74 -26.63
C ALA A 32 37.12 26.58 -27.24
N ALA A 33 37.01 25.76 -28.29
CA ALA A 33 35.75 25.47 -28.96
C ALA A 33 34.79 25.14 -27.83
N ALA A 34 33.70 25.91 -27.71
CA ALA A 34 32.75 25.74 -26.63
C ALA A 34 32.41 24.25 -26.60
N ALA A 35 32.89 23.54 -25.57
CA ALA A 35 32.72 22.10 -25.49
C ALA A 35 31.23 21.85 -25.66
N GLY A 36 30.85 21.13 -26.72
CA GLY A 36 29.44 20.89 -27.04
C GLY A 36 28.71 20.29 -25.86
N THR A 37 27.39 20.23 -25.94
CA THR A 37 26.58 19.61 -24.89
C THR A 37 25.96 18.32 -25.40
N VAL A 38 25.72 17.38 -24.49
CA VAL A 38 24.84 16.22 -24.75
C VAL A 38 23.62 16.32 -23.86
N SER A 39 22.43 16.29 -24.45
CA SER A 39 21.15 16.31 -23.75
C SER A 39 20.25 15.20 -24.25
N LEU A 40 19.36 14.72 -23.39
CA LEU A 40 18.22 13.91 -23.82
C LEU A 40 17.38 14.69 -24.84
N THR A 41 16.75 13.99 -25.77
CA THR A 41 15.89 14.64 -26.78
C THR A 41 14.52 15.04 -26.24
N SER A 42 14.14 14.55 -25.05
CA SER A 42 12.86 14.84 -24.41
C SER A 42 13.00 14.90 -22.88
N THR A 43 12.09 15.60 -22.22
CA THR A 43 11.90 15.59 -20.76
C THR A 43 11.03 14.43 -20.29
N SER A 44 10.33 13.74 -21.20
CA SER A 44 9.50 12.58 -20.90
C SER A 44 9.49 11.53 -22.02
N TYR A 45 9.36 10.27 -21.61
CA TYR A 45 9.21 9.09 -22.48
C TYR A 45 8.06 8.23 -21.97
N THR A 46 7.44 7.45 -22.86
CA THR A 46 6.39 6.50 -22.51
C THR A 46 6.69 5.17 -23.18
N VAL A 47 6.43 4.07 -22.48
CA VAL A 47 6.58 2.71 -22.98
C VAL A 47 5.42 1.86 -22.47
N LYS A 48 4.96 0.88 -23.26
CA LYS A 48 4.07 -0.17 -22.77
C LYS A 48 4.87 -1.19 -21.96
N GLU A 49 4.27 -1.74 -20.92
CA GLU A 49 4.91 -2.74 -20.06
C GLU A 49 5.37 -3.98 -20.87
N ASN A 50 4.49 -4.49 -21.74
CA ASN A 50 4.81 -5.55 -22.69
C ASN A 50 5.82 -5.21 -23.83
N ALA A 51 6.35 -3.98 -23.91
CA ALA A 51 7.27 -3.60 -24.99
C ALA A 51 8.67 -4.23 -24.85
N GLY A 52 8.98 -4.78 -23.67
CA GLY A 52 10.27 -5.39 -23.33
C GLY A 52 11.43 -4.40 -23.09
N VAL A 53 11.50 -3.29 -23.85
CA VAL A 53 12.50 -2.23 -23.67
C VAL A 53 11.94 -0.83 -23.95
N ALA A 54 12.31 0.15 -23.13
CA ALA A 54 12.14 1.57 -23.43
C ALA A 54 13.43 2.13 -24.05
N THR A 55 13.32 2.86 -25.16
CA THR A 55 14.47 3.50 -25.82
C THR A 55 14.55 4.97 -25.45
N ILE A 56 15.68 5.38 -24.88
CA ILE A 56 15.94 6.76 -24.47
C ILE A 56 16.99 7.36 -25.40
N THR A 57 16.61 8.42 -26.11
CA THR A 57 17.44 9.08 -27.12
C THR A 57 18.10 10.35 -26.58
N PHE A 58 19.31 10.62 -27.03
CA PHE A 58 20.05 11.84 -26.72
C PHE A 58 20.71 12.40 -27.98
N HIS A 59 20.97 13.72 -27.93
CA HIS A 59 21.60 14.49 -29.00
C HIS A 59 22.81 15.22 -28.44
N ARG A 60 23.90 15.29 -29.20
CA ARG A 60 25.05 16.15 -28.90
C ARG A 60 25.20 17.27 -29.91
N THR A 61 25.50 18.49 -29.46
CA THR A 61 25.54 19.69 -30.33
C THR A 61 26.79 19.78 -31.21
N THR A 62 27.83 19.01 -30.90
CA THR A 62 29.06 18.94 -31.69
C THR A 62 29.53 17.50 -31.82
N ALA A 63 30.00 17.08 -32.99
CA ALA A 63 30.49 15.72 -33.24
C ALA A 63 31.88 15.70 -33.89
N ALA A 64 32.69 16.75 -33.69
CA ALA A 64 34.02 16.86 -34.33
C ALA A 64 34.99 15.75 -33.90
N THR A 65 34.84 15.24 -32.67
CA THR A 65 35.68 14.19 -32.10
C THR A 65 34.84 13.03 -31.56
N ARG A 66 35.51 11.97 -31.11
CA ARG A 66 34.85 10.91 -30.31
C ARG A 66 34.25 11.50 -29.04
N GLY A 67 33.09 10.98 -28.64
CA GLY A 67 32.41 11.35 -27.41
C GLY A 67 32.15 10.13 -26.52
N GLU A 68 31.95 10.36 -25.23
CA GLU A 68 31.53 9.38 -24.24
C GLU A 68 30.27 9.91 -23.56
N VAL A 69 29.24 9.07 -23.41
CA VAL A 69 28.00 9.38 -22.69
C VAL A 69 27.77 8.32 -21.63
N ARG A 70 27.67 8.73 -20.37
CA ARG A 70 27.33 7.87 -19.23
C ARG A 70 25.88 8.09 -18.83
N TYR A 71 25.12 7.00 -18.75
CA TYR A 71 23.67 7.05 -18.57
C TYR A 71 23.19 6.05 -17.52
N GLY A 72 22.00 6.30 -16.97
CA GLY A 72 21.37 5.34 -16.08
C GLY A 72 19.87 5.52 -15.91
N ALA A 73 19.28 4.56 -15.20
CA ALA A 73 17.88 4.56 -14.79
C ALA A 73 17.79 4.35 -13.27
N TRP A 74 16.98 5.17 -12.60
CA TRP A 74 16.81 5.21 -11.16
C TRP A 74 15.33 5.13 -10.78
N HIS A 75 15.09 4.51 -9.64
CA HIS A 75 13.74 4.28 -9.11
C HIS A 75 12.99 5.60 -8.93
N ARG A 76 11.69 5.61 -9.27
CA ARG A 76 10.74 6.63 -8.80
C ARG A 76 9.51 6.00 -8.18
N THR A 77 8.52 5.61 -8.98
CA THR A 77 7.36 4.86 -8.48
C THR A 77 7.49 3.39 -8.85
N ALA A 78 8.04 3.12 -10.04
CA ALA A 78 8.43 1.80 -10.51
C ALA A 78 9.51 1.16 -9.62
N GLN A 79 9.24 -0.05 -9.16
CA GLN A 79 10.11 -0.95 -8.43
C GLN A 79 11.13 -1.66 -9.33
N GLN A 80 12.36 -1.72 -8.83
CA GLN A 80 13.45 -2.38 -9.53
C GLN A 80 13.24 -3.89 -9.55
N TYR A 81 13.45 -4.49 -10.71
CA TYR A 81 13.28 -5.92 -10.99
C TYR A 81 11.83 -6.42 -10.92
N GLN A 82 10.85 -5.54 -10.66
CA GLN A 82 9.42 -5.83 -10.72
C GLN A 82 8.86 -5.27 -12.02
N ASP A 83 9.11 -3.99 -12.31
CA ASP A 83 8.61 -3.34 -13.55
C ASP A 83 9.75 -2.88 -14.48
N TYR A 84 10.99 -2.74 -13.98
CA TYR A 84 12.14 -2.47 -14.84
C TYR A 84 13.47 -2.99 -14.29
N LYS A 85 14.44 -3.27 -15.18
CA LYS A 85 15.82 -3.60 -14.76
C LYS A 85 16.65 -2.33 -14.67
N PRO A 86 17.30 -2.04 -13.52
CA PRO A 86 18.18 -0.88 -13.39
C PRO A 86 19.32 -0.94 -14.41
N VAL A 87 19.54 0.16 -15.13
CA VAL A 87 20.66 0.29 -16.07
C VAL A 87 21.62 1.38 -15.61
N LYS A 88 22.91 1.11 -15.79
CA LYS A 88 24.00 2.09 -15.65
C LYS A 88 25.09 1.70 -16.63
N GLY A 89 25.39 2.59 -17.57
CA GLY A 89 26.30 2.25 -18.65
C GLY A 89 27.00 3.45 -19.26
N ARG A 90 27.72 3.14 -20.35
CA ARG A 90 28.50 4.08 -21.14
C ARG A 90 28.30 3.76 -22.62
N ILE A 91 28.18 4.80 -23.44
CA ILE A 91 28.19 4.74 -24.90
C ILE A 91 29.36 5.57 -25.42
N ASP A 92 30.13 4.97 -26.31
CA ASP A 92 31.16 5.66 -27.08
C ASP A 92 30.56 6.10 -28.42
N LEU A 93 30.71 7.39 -28.74
CA LEU A 93 30.23 8.01 -29.97
C LEU A 93 31.40 8.19 -30.94
N ALA A 94 31.23 7.77 -32.20
CA ALA A 94 32.21 8.02 -33.24
C ALA A 94 32.24 9.50 -33.64
N PRO A 95 33.35 10.03 -34.22
CA PRO A 95 33.31 11.34 -34.86
C PRO A 95 32.21 11.37 -35.94
N GLY A 96 31.49 12.49 -36.05
CA GLY A 96 30.35 12.67 -36.94
C GLY A 96 29.01 12.14 -36.43
N GLN A 97 28.98 11.36 -35.33
CA GLN A 97 27.74 10.82 -34.78
C GLN A 97 27.06 11.83 -33.83
N PHE A 98 25.96 12.46 -34.23
CA PHE A 98 25.27 13.46 -33.39
C PHE A 98 24.27 12.85 -32.40
N ASP A 99 23.71 11.68 -32.73
CA ASP A 99 22.63 11.06 -31.97
C ASP A 99 23.04 9.69 -31.42
N GLY A 100 22.43 9.33 -30.30
CA GLY A 100 22.57 8.03 -29.69
C GLY A 100 21.37 7.67 -28.84
N SER A 101 21.34 6.42 -28.39
CA SER A 101 20.29 5.94 -27.49
C SER A 101 20.81 4.88 -26.53
N PHE A 102 20.12 4.73 -25.41
CA PHE A 102 20.28 3.60 -24.50
C PHE A 102 18.91 2.98 -24.19
N GLN A 103 18.91 1.71 -23.79
CA GLN A 103 17.70 0.98 -23.48
C GLN A 103 17.54 0.80 -21.97
N VAL A 104 16.30 0.85 -21.50
CA VAL A 104 15.88 0.44 -20.16
C VAL A 104 15.00 -0.80 -20.34
N PRO A 105 15.45 -2.00 -19.91
CA PRO A 105 14.61 -3.20 -19.98
C PRO A 105 13.40 -3.06 -19.06
N ILE A 106 12.23 -3.35 -19.61
CA ILE A 106 10.94 -3.35 -18.92
C ILE A 106 10.60 -4.80 -18.58
N VAL A 107 10.01 -5.01 -17.41
CA VAL A 107 9.56 -6.32 -16.95
C VAL A 107 8.06 -6.36 -17.14
N ASP A 108 7.61 -7.32 -17.93
CA ASP A 108 6.20 -7.57 -18.22
C ASP A 108 5.66 -8.61 -17.23
N ASP A 109 4.49 -8.36 -16.64
CA ASP A 109 3.83 -9.31 -15.76
C ASP A 109 2.33 -9.48 -16.03
N SER A 110 1.51 -9.68 -15.00
CA SER A 110 0.05 -9.88 -15.14
C SER A 110 -0.73 -9.13 -14.05
N LEU A 111 -0.04 -8.22 -13.37
CA LEU A 111 -0.50 -7.44 -12.23
C LEU A 111 -1.08 -6.12 -12.74
N VAL A 112 -2.29 -5.79 -12.29
CA VAL A 112 -2.91 -4.51 -12.64
C VAL A 112 -2.39 -3.42 -11.70
N GLU A 113 -1.39 -2.66 -12.15
CA GLU A 113 -0.65 -1.69 -11.32
C GLU A 113 -0.92 -0.23 -11.70
N GLY A 114 -1.43 0.00 -12.90
CA GLY A 114 -1.56 1.32 -13.51
C GLY A 114 -0.20 1.95 -13.85
N PRO A 115 -0.17 3.18 -14.38
CA PRO A 115 1.08 3.75 -14.88
C PRO A 115 2.10 4.04 -13.77
N GLU A 116 3.34 3.58 -13.99
CA GLU A 116 4.46 3.79 -13.08
C GLU A 116 5.59 4.57 -13.76
N THR A 117 6.57 5.06 -12.98
CA THR A 117 7.60 5.97 -13.50
C THR A 117 9.00 5.60 -13.05
N VAL A 118 9.95 5.82 -13.96
CA VAL A 118 11.40 5.67 -13.78
C VAL A 118 12.08 7.00 -14.10
N SER A 119 13.11 7.37 -13.35
CA SER A 119 13.97 8.50 -13.72
C SER A 119 15.08 7.98 -14.62
N VAL A 120 15.22 8.54 -15.81
CA VAL A 120 16.31 8.19 -16.74
C VAL A 120 17.18 9.41 -16.99
N GLY A 121 18.45 9.21 -17.33
CA GLY A 121 19.26 10.34 -17.76
C GLY A 121 20.74 10.11 -17.92
N ILE A 122 21.39 11.20 -18.31
CA ILE A 122 22.84 11.31 -18.52
C ILE A 122 23.45 11.81 -17.22
N PHE A 123 24.53 11.20 -16.76
CA PHE A 123 25.23 11.61 -15.53
C PHE A 123 26.70 11.95 -15.74
N GLY A 124 27.21 11.83 -16.97
CA GLY A 124 28.55 12.25 -17.32
C GLY A 124 28.78 12.17 -18.81
N THR A 125 29.63 13.04 -19.32
CA THR A 125 30.01 13.10 -20.74
C THR A 125 31.47 13.50 -20.87
N TYR A 126 32.08 13.18 -22.00
CA TYR A 126 33.44 13.63 -22.33
C TYR A 126 33.68 13.60 -23.86
N PRO A 127 34.33 14.60 -24.47
CA PRO A 127 34.76 15.88 -23.89
C PRO A 127 33.64 16.91 -23.73
N GLU A 128 32.45 16.62 -24.27
CA GLU A 128 31.25 17.46 -24.16
C GLU A 128 30.82 17.63 -22.70
N ARG A 129 30.07 18.70 -22.42
CA ARG A 129 29.40 18.91 -21.14
C ARG A 129 28.01 18.26 -21.15
N VAL A 130 27.49 17.96 -19.97
CA VAL A 130 26.08 17.54 -19.84
C VAL A 130 25.17 18.76 -20.11
N GLY A 131 24.31 18.64 -21.11
CA GLY A 131 23.30 19.64 -21.49
C GLY A 131 21.94 19.36 -20.84
N ARG A 132 20.97 20.25 -21.05
CA ARG A 132 19.58 20.06 -20.57
C ARG A 132 18.65 19.72 -21.74
N PRO A 133 17.68 18.81 -21.55
CA PRO A 133 17.46 18.01 -20.33
C PRO A 133 18.50 16.89 -20.16
N ASP A 134 19.04 16.74 -18.95
CA ASP A 134 19.94 15.64 -18.52
C ASP A 134 19.21 14.53 -17.77
N ARG A 135 17.94 14.80 -17.43
CA ARG A 135 17.01 13.89 -16.76
C ARG A 135 15.66 13.95 -17.46
N ALA A 136 15.02 12.79 -17.57
CA ALA A 136 13.65 12.65 -18.06
C ALA A 136 12.86 11.67 -17.18
N ILE A 137 11.54 11.75 -17.29
CA ILE A 137 10.61 10.78 -16.68
C ILE A 137 10.21 9.79 -17.76
N LEU A 138 10.53 8.52 -17.56
CA LEU A 138 9.96 7.42 -18.33
C LEU A 138 8.71 6.93 -17.60
N THR A 139 7.56 6.95 -18.28
CA THR A 139 6.31 6.34 -17.81
C THR A 139 6.17 4.96 -18.43
N ILE A 140 6.02 3.94 -17.58
CA ILE A 140 5.65 2.58 -17.96
C ILE A 140 4.13 2.52 -17.87
N GLU A 141 3.48 2.26 -19.01
CA GLU A 141 2.04 2.08 -19.11
C GLU A 141 1.73 0.58 -19.02
N ASP A 142 1.20 0.20 -17.87
CA ASP A 142 0.56 -1.09 -17.61
C ASP A 142 -0.43 -1.43 -18.76
N ASP A 143 -0.29 -2.63 -19.32
CA ASP A 143 -1.17 -3.17 -20.35
C ASP A 143 -2.13 -4.26 -19.86
N ASP A 144 -2.11 -4.56 -18.56
CA ASP A 144 -3.06 -5.46 -17.92
C ASP A 144 -4.42 -4.81 -17.65
N SER A 145 -5.43 -5.67 -17.58
CA SER A 145 -6.78 -5.27 -17.21
C SER A 145 -7.45 -6.33 -16.37
N ILE A 146 -8.45 -5.93 -15.58
CA ILE A 146 -9.24 -6.86 -14.77
C ILE A 146 -9.94 -7.84 -15.71
N SER A 147 -9.70 -9.13 -15.50
CA SER A 147 -10.38 -10.18 -16.23
C SER A 147 -11.90 -10.03 -16.08
N THR A 148 -12.58 -9.94 -17.22
CA THR A 148 -14.04 -9.86 -17.32
C THR A 148 -14.69 -11.23 -17.51
N GLY A 149 -13.87 -12.29 -17.49
CA GLY A 149 -14.33 -13.66 -17.60
C GLY A 149 -15.20 -14.11 -16.42
N PRO A 150 -15.92 -15.24 -16.57
CA PRO A 150 -16.72 -15.78 -15.48
C PRO A 150 -15.81 -16.14 -14.29
N ARG A 151 -16.17 -15.66 -13.11
CA ARG A 151 -15.50 -16.02 -11.87
C ARG A 151 -15.70 -17.50 -11.57
N ASP A 152 -14.61 -18.20 -11.27
CA ASP A 152 -14.67 -19.58 -10.81
C ASP A 152 -15.36 -19.65 -9.43
N ALA A 153 -16.55 -20.26 -9.41
CA ALA A 153 -17.36 -20.39 -8.21
C ALA A 153 -16.81 -21.43 -7.22
N VAL A 154 -16.05 -22.43 -7.71
CA VAL A 154 -15.49 -23.50 -6.86
C VAL A 154 -14.06 -23.21 -6.44
N ASN A 155 -13.31 -22.41 -7.19
CA ASN A 155 -11.95 -21.98 -6.86
C ASN A 155 -11.75 -20.46 -7.03
N PRO A 156 -12.46 -19.62 -6.26
CA PRO A 156 -12.41 -18.17 -6.40
C PRO A 156 -11.08 -17.53 -5.97
N LEU A 157 -10.10 -18.29 -5.46
CA LEU A 157 -8.74 -17.81 -5.17
C LEU A 157 -7.70 -18.33 -6.17
N ALA A 158 -8.15 -19.05 -7.21
CA ALA A 158 -7.29 -19.72 -8.19
C ALA A 158 -6.17 -20.54 -7.51
N LEU A 159 -6.49 -21.25 -6.41
CA LEU A 159 -5.53 -22.08 -5.70
C LEU A 159 -5.03 -23.20 -6.63
N PRO A 160 -3.77 -23.67 -6.48
CA PRO A 160 -3.26 -24.79 -7.28
C PRO A 160 -4.12 -26.05 -7.19
N VAL A 161 -4.74 -26.27 -6.02
CA VAL A 161 -5.74 -27.32 -5.80
C VAL A 161 -7.03 -26.65 -5.37
N ALA A 162 -8.09 -26.87 -6.15
CA ALA A 162 -9.41 -26.31 -5.84
C ALA A 162 -9.92 -26.81 -4.48
N PRO A 163 -10.45 -25.92 -3.63
CA PRO A 163 -10.97 -26.31 -2.32
C PRO A 163 -12.24 -27.15 -2.45
N THR A 164 -12.42 -28.10 -1.52
CA THR A 164 -13.64 -28.92 -1.42
C THR A 164 -14.46 -28.57 -0.17
N GLY A 165 -15.76 -28.86 -0.19
CA GLY A 165 -16.63 -28.67 0.97
C GLY A 165 -17.12 -27.23 1.20
N GLY A 166 -17.12 -26.38 0.17
CA GLY A 166 -17.77 -25.07 0.18
C GLY A 166 -17.02 -23.93 0.90
N ASN A 167 -15.90 -24.22 1.56
CA ASN A 167 -15.00 -23.19 2.12
C ASN A 167 -13.91 -22.85 1.09
N PRO A 168 -13.96 -21.68 0.43
CA PRO A 168 -12.99 -21.29 -0.60
C PRO A 168 -11.59 -21.00 -0.06
N LEU A 169 -11.43 -20.91 1.27
CA LEU A 169 -10.15 -20.66 1.93
C LEU A 169 -9.39 -21.94 2.29
N ARG A 170 -10.02 -23.12 2.16
CA ARG A 170 -9.41 -24.39 2.53
C ARG A 170 -8.20 -24.68 1.64
N GLY A 171 -7.06 -25.00 2.25
CA GLY A 171 -5.81 -25.26 1.52
C GLY A 171 -5.04 -23.99 1.11
N ALA A 172 -5.61 -22.80 1.31
CA ALA A 172 -4.89 -21.55 1.09
C ALA A 172 -3.80 -21.36 2.15
N THR A 173 -2.60 -20.97 1.71
CA THR A 173 -1.57 -20.40 2.58
C THR A 173 -1.67 -18.89 2.57
N PHE A 174 -1.76 -18.24 3.72
CA PHE A 174 -1.91 -16.80 3.79
C PHE A 174 -0.56 -16.08 3.83
N TYR A 175 -0.49 -14.93 3.16
CA TYR A 175 0.73 -14.17 3.06
C TYR A 175 1.18 -13.62 4.42
N ALA A 176 2.45 -13.87 4.75
CA ALA A 176 3.08 -13.38 5.97
C ALA A 176 4.49 -12.89 5.64
N ASN A 177 4.74 -11.61 5.92
CA ASN A 177 6.07 -11.01 5.84
C ASN A 177 6.47 -10.47 7.22
N PRO A 178 7.11 -11.30 8.07
CA PRO A 178 7.41 -10.92 9.45
C PRO A 178 8.22 -9.64 9.56
N SER A 179 9.12 -9.35 8.62
CA SER A 179 9.93 -8.12 8.60
C SER A 179 9.12 -6.85 8.32
N GLN A 180 7.96 -6.96 7.68
CA GLN A 180 7.11 -5.81 7.33
C GLN A 180 5.85 -5.67 8.18
N THR A 181 5.52 -6.68 9.01
CA THR A 181 4.45 -6.55 10.00
C THR A 181 4.75 -5.44 11.02
N ILE A 182 3.71 -4.83 11.59
CA ILE A 182 3.91 -3.78 12.61
C ILE A 182 4.70 -4.31 13.83
N ALA A 183 4.42 -5.55 14.24
CA ALA A 183 5.10 -6.21 15.35
C ALA A 183 6.56 -6.53 15.02
N GLY A 184 6.86 -6.99 13.80
CA GLY A 184 8.22 -7.35 13.40
C GLY A 184 9.13 -6.15 13.11
N VAL A 185 8.58 -5.08 12.53
CA VAL A 185 9.29 -3.78 12.43
C VAL A 185 9.64 -3.29 13.83
N TYR A 186 8.70 -3.36 14.77
CA TYR A 186 8.95 -2.95 16.15
C TYR A 186 9.96 -3.87 16.86
N ALA A 187 9.85 -5.19 16.69
CA ALA A 187 10.80 -6.18 17.22
C ALA A 187 12.23 -5.89 16.76
N SER A 188 12.40 -5.56 15.47
CA SER A 188 13.71 -5.21 14.90
C SER A 188 14.30 -3.97 15.55
N ARG A 189 13.49 -2.93 15.81
CA ARG A 189 13.93 -1.70 16.48
C ARG A 189 14.38 -1.93 17.91
N ILE A 190 13.72 -2.82 18.65
CA ILE A 190 14.03 -3.08 20.07
C ILE A 190 15.01 -4.23 20.27
N LYS A 191 15.36 -5.01 19.24
CA LYS A 191 16.16 -6.25 19.32
C LYS A 191 17.43 -6.11 20.16
N ARG A 192 18.19 -5.01 20.00
CA ARG A 192 19.42 -4.77 20.76
C ARG A 192 19.18 -4.35 22.21
N LYS A 193 18.12 -3.58 22.47
CA LYS A 193 17.82 -3.01 23.80
C LYS A 193 16.97 -3.94 24.67
N GLN A 194 16.08 -4.72 24.06
CA GLN A 194 15.12 -5.61 24.73
C GLN A 194 14.99 -6.94 23.95
N PRO A 195 16.04 -7.78 23.91
CA PRO A 195 16.06 -8.99 23.07
C PRO A 195 14.96 -9.99 23.43
N ARG A 196 14.63 -10.16 24.72
CA ARG A 196 13.54 -11.04 25.15
C ARG A 196 12.18 -10.57 24.64
N ALA A 197 11.88 -9.27 24.76
CA ALA A 197 10.64 -8.71 24.24
C ALA A 197 10.56 -8.82 22.71
N ALA A 198 11.67 -8.56 22.00
CA ALA A 198 11.74 -8.76 20.55
C ALA A 198 11.44 -10.20 20.15
N GLN A 199 11.95 -11.18 20.91
CA GLN A 199 11.67 -12.59 20.68
C GLN A 199 10.20 -12.93 20.96
N GLU A 200 9.61 -12.43 22.04
CA GLU A 200 8.17 -12.63 22.32
C GLU A 200 7.29 -12.13 21.17
N LEU A 201 7.63 -11.01 20.54
CA LEU A 201 6.88 -10.45 19.41
C LEU A 201 6.81 -11.37 18.18
N THR A 202 7.67 -12.37 18.06
CA THR A 202 7.57 -13.39 17.00
C THR A 202 6.26 -14.17 17.05
N ALA A 203 5.61 -14.27 18.22
CA ALA A 203 4.28 -14.86 18.36
C ALA A 203 3.21 -14.09 17.57
N ILE A 204 3.44 -12.80 17.29
CA ILE A 204 2.57 -11.96 16.47
C ILE A 204 3.12 -11.85 15.04
N SER A 205 4.39 -11.47 14.88
CA SER A 205 4.96 -11.13 13.56
C SER A 205 5.11 -12.33 12.61
N SER A 206 5.18 -13.56 13.13
CA SER A 206 5.22 -14.77 12.30
C SER A 206 3.88 -15.16 11.68
N GLN A 207 2.79 -14.50 12.10
CA GLN A 207 1.45 -14.85 11.67
C GLN A 207 1.01 -13.97 10.48
N PRO A 208 0.13 -14.47 9.59
CA PRO A 208 -0.51 -13.65 8.58
C PRO A 208 -1.23 -12.44 9.21
N GLU A 209 -0.88 -11.24 8.76
CA GLU A 209 -1.46 -9.97 9.22
C GLU A 209 -2.38 -9.42 8.13
N SER A 210 -3.57 -8.93 8.48
CA SER A 210 -4.38 -8.19 7.52
C SER A 210 -3.79 -6.78 7.29
N LYS A 211 -3.44 -6.47 6.05
CA LYS A 211 -3.04 -5.11 5.65
C LYS A 211 -4.28 -4.22 5.63
N ARG A 212 -4.22 -3.11 6.37
CA ARG A 212 -5.33 -2.16 6.50
C ARG A 212 -5.26 -1.03 5.48
N PHE A 213 -6.40 -0.74 4.88
CA PHE A 213 -6.61 0.39 3.97
C PHE A 213 -7.81 1.22 4.46
N GLY A 214 -7.75 2.53 4.30
CA GLY A 214 -8.79 3.39 4.81
C GLY A 214 -8.71 4.82 4.29
N SER A 215 -9.33 5.75 5.02
CA SER A 215 -9.38 7.16 4.64
C SER A 215 -8.02 7.85 4.56
N TRP A 216 -6.98 7.27 5.17
CA TRP A 216 -5.59 7.75 5.08
C TRP A 216 -4.89 7.36 3.77
N ASN A 217 -5.56 6.63 2.87
CA ASN A 217 -5.04 6.30 1.56
C ASN A 217 -5.70 7.16 0.49
N ASP A 218 -5.06 8.27 0.12
CA ASP A 218 -5.57 9.20 -0.91
C ASP A 218 -5.58 8.58 -2.33
N LYS A 219 -4.69 7.61 -2.57
CA LYS A 219 -4.58 6.85 -3.81
C LYS A 219 -4.71 5.34 -3.52
N PRO A 220 -5.92 4.85 -3.21
CA PRO A 220 -6.09 3.49 -2.70
C PRO A 220 -5.69 2.42 -3.71
N GLY A 221 -5.95 2.63 -5.00
CA GLY A 221 -5.54 1.71 -6.08
C GLY A 221 -4.03 1.52 -6.13
N TYR A 222 -3.27 2.62 -6.22
CA TYR A 222 -1.80 2.56 -6.18
C TYR A 222 -1.26 1.87 -4.92
N VAL A 223 -1.80 2.21 -3.75
CA VAL A 223 -1.29 1.67 -2.47
C VAL A 223 -1.60 0.19 -2.31
N VAL A 224 -2.76 -0.28 -2.82
CA VAL A 224 -3.09 -1.72 -2.77
C VAL A 224 -2.33 -2.51 -3.83
N SER A 225 -2.18 -1.99 -5.06
CA SER A 225 -1.38 -2.67 -6.10
C SER A 225 0.04 -2.89 -5.62
N LYS A 226 0.71 -1.83 -5.18
CA LYS A 226 2.09 -1.92 -4.68
C LYS A 226 2.26 -2.94 -3.56
N TYR A 227 1.26 -3.07 -2.67
CA TYR A 227 1.31 -4.07 -1.62
C TYR A 227 1.13 -5.49 -2.16
N LEU A 228 0.23 -5.68 -3.13
CA LEU A 228 -0.05 -6.98 -3.73
C LEU A 228 1.07 -7.43 -4.66
N SER A 229 1.66 -6.52 -5.44
CA SER A 229 2.86 -6.77 -6.25
C SER A 229 4.04 -7.21 -5.37
N GLN A 230 4.31 -6.48 -4.28
CA GLN A 230 5.30 -6.95 -3.30
C GLN A 230 4.99 -8.35 -2.74
N ALA A 231 3.71 -8.61 -2.41
CA ALA A 231 3.32 -9.92 -1.88
C ALA A 231 3.48 -11.04 -2.92
N TYR A 232 3.16 -10.76 -4.18
CA TYR A 232 3.33 -11.65 -5.31
C TYR A 232 4.81 -12.00 -5.54
N HIS A 233 5.69 -10.99 -5.53
CA HIS A 233 7.12 -11.20 -5.68
C HIS A 233 7.78 -11.89 -4.47
N ASP A 234 7.30 -11.62 -3.26
CA ASP A 234 7.76 -12.33 -2.07
C ASP A 234 7.36 -13.81 -2.10
N ASN A 235 6.09 -14.11 -2.44
CA ASN A 235 5.58 -15.47 -2.55
C ASN A 235 4.26 -15.53 -3.36
N PRO A 236 4.29 -15.92 -4.65
CA PRO A 236 3.12 -15.86 -5.54
C PRO A 236 2.03 -16.90 -5.20
N GLY A 237 2.36 -17.90 -4.37
CA GLY A 237 1.42 -18.93 -3.92
C GLY A 237 0.63 -18.54 -2.66
N GLN A 238 1.04 -17.48 -1.96
CA GLN A 238 0.36 -17.04 -0.74
C GLN A 238 -0.77 -16.04 -1.04
N VAL A 239 -1.81 -16.05 -0.20
CA VAL A 239 -2.99 -15.21 -0.33
C VAL A 239 -2.92 -14.03 0.65
N PRO A 240 -2.78 -12.79 0.17
CA PRO A 240 -2.86 -11.59 1.02
C PRO A 240 -4.20 -11.44 1.73
N LEU A 241 -4.12 -11.05 3.01
CA LEU A 241 -5.26 -10.67 3.83
C LEU A 241 -5.38 -9.15 3.83
N LEU A 242 -6.51 -8.62 3.39
CA LEU A 242 -6.81 -7.19 3.36
C LEU A 242 -7.94 -6.87 4.32
N ALA A 243 -7.91 -5.70 4.92
CA ALA A 243 -9.04 -5.16 5.67
C ALA A 243 -9.26 -3.69 5.32
N THR A 244 -10.51 -3.27 5.16
CA THR A 244 -10.83 -1.87 4.94
C THR A 244 -11.46 -1.22 6.17
N TYR A 245 -11.18 0.07 6.36
CA TYR A 245 -11.72 0.92 7.42
C TYR A 245 -11.83 2.35 6.88
N ARG A 246 -12.72 2.55 5.92
CA ARG A 246 -12.85 3.80 5.14
C ARG A 246 -14.11 4.56 5.51
N LEU A 247 -15.16 3.89 5.95
CA LEU A 247 -16.37 4.54 6.44
C LEU A 247 -16.04 5.49 7.59
N LYS A 248 -16.72 6.63 7.66
CA LYS A 248 -16.62 7.53 8.81
C LYS A 248 -17.44 6.96 9.96
N HIS A 249 -16.82 6.83 11.13
CA HIS A 249 -17.48 6.35 12.35
C HIS A 249 -17.63 7.45 13.42
N ALA A 250 -16.82 8.53 13.33
CA ALA A 250 -16.83 9.64 14.29
C ALA A 250 -18.12 10.49 14.26
N THR A 251 -18.99 10.28 13.27
CA THR A 251 -20.22 11.04 13.04
C THR A 251 -21.48 10.35 13.60
N CYS A 252 -21.32 9.44 14.56
CA CYS A 252 -22.40 8.77 15.32
C CYS A 252 -23.27 9.70 16.20
N HIS A 253 -23.74 10.80 15.60
CA HIS A 253 -24.55 11.88 16.15
C HIS A 253 -25.60 12.34 15.13
N ARG A 254 -26.23 11.40 14.40
CA ARG A 254 -27.23 11.67 13.33
C ARG A 254 -26.69 12.39 12.08
N VAL A 255 -25.38 12.62 11.97
CA VAL A 255 -24.76 13.24 10.80
C VAL A 255 -24.64 12.21 9.67
N THR A 256 -25.01 12.62 8.47
CA THR A 256 -25.00 11.81 7.24
C THR A 256 -23.92 12.34 6.32
N ASP A 257 -23.18 11.45 5.65
CA ASP A 257 -22.22 11.86 4.61
C ASP A 257 -22.95 12.69 3.55
N SER A 258 -22.36 13.83 3.20
CA SER A 258 -22.84 14.67 2.12
C SER A 258 -22.76 13.94 0.77
N PRO A 259 -23.49 14.37 -0.27
CA PRO A 259 -23.39 13.77 -1.60
C PRO A 259 -21.95 13.70 -2.13
N GLY A 260 -21.11 14.71 -1.84
CA GLY A 260 -19.70 14.72 -2.22
C GLY A 260 -18.86 13.69 -1.46
N GLU A 261 -19.10 13.51 -0.16
CA GLU A 261 -18.41 12.48 0.65
C GLU A 261 -18.81 11.07 0.21
N ALA A 262 -20.09 10.84 -0.03
CA ALA A 262 -20.57 9.56 -0.55
C ALA A 262 -20.02 9.28 -1.96
N ALA A 263 -19.90 10.29 -2.83
CA ALA A 263 -19.25 10.14 -4.13
C ALA A 263 -17.75 9.82 -3.99
N ALA A 264 -17.05 10.46 -3.05
CA ALA A 264 -15.65 10.18 -2.77
C ALA A 264 -15.44 8.76 -2.21
N TYR A 265 -16.34 8.28 -1.35
CA TYR A 265 -16.34 6.89 -0.88
C TYR A 265 -16.49 5.90 -2.04
N LYS A 266 -17.48 6.13 -2.91
CA LYS A 266 -17.74 5.27 -4.08
C LYS A 266 -16.56 5.28 -5.05
N LYS A 267 -15.93 6.44 -5.28
CA LYS A 267 -14.70 6.55 -6.08
C LYS A 267 -13.55 5.76 -5.45
N TRP A 268 -13.33 5.92 -4.15
CA TRP A 268 -12.27 5.23 -3.42
C TRP A 268 -12.35 3.71 -3.60
N TYR A 269 -13.55 3.11 -3.55
CA TYR A 269 -13.71 1.67 -3.76
C TYR A 269 -13.58 1.23 -5.21
N ARG A 270 -13.91 2.06 -6.20
CA ARG A 270 -13.61 1.75 -7.60
C ARG A 270 -12.10 1.72 -7.82
N ASP A 271 -11.39 2.74 -7.36
CA ASP A 271 -9.94 2.81 -7.47
C ASP A 271 -9.25 1.67 -6.68
N PHE A 272 -9.76 1.33 -5.49
CA PHE A 272 -9.25 0.23 -4.67
C PHE A 272 -9.48 -1.13 -5.35
N ALA A 273 -10.66 -1.37 -5.92
CA ALA A 273 -10.91 -2.58 -6.70
C ALA A 273 -10.01 -2.66 -7.94
N GLN A 274 -9.78 -1.53 -8.62
CA GLN A 274 -8.85 -1.46 -9.75
C GLN A 274 -7.44 -1.90 -9.37
N GLY A 275 -6.90 -1.39 -8.27
CA GLY A 275 -5.56 -1.80 -7.81
C GLY A 275 -5.49 -3.20 -7.21
N ILE A 276 -6.62 -3.85 -6.88
CA ILE A 276 -6.61 -5.30 -6.58
C ILE A 276 -6.51 -6.08 -7.89
N GLY A 277 -7.24 -5.66 -8.92
CA GLY A 277 -7.20 -6.24 -10.24
C GLY A 277 -7.44 -7.75 -10.25
N ASN A 278 -6.49 -8.49 -10.83
CA ASN A 278 -6.53 -9.94 -10.95
C ASN A 278 -5.90 -10.68 -9.75
N GLN A 279 -5.47 -9.97 -8.71
CA GLN A 279 -4.77 -10.61 -7.60
C GLN A 279 -5.72 -11.40 -6.71
N ARG A 280 -5.24 -12.57 -6.25
CA ARG A 280 -5.96 -13.38 -5.28
C ARG A 280 -5.92 -12.69 -3.91
N VAL A 281 -7.07 -12.44 -3.29
CA VAL A 281 -7.13 -11.78 -1.98
C VAL A 281 -8.26 -12.32 -1.10
N VAL A 282 -8.06 -12.28 0.21
CA VAL A 282 -9.17 -12.31 1.18
C VAL A 282 -9.38 -10.90 1.71
N LEU A 283 -10.60 -10.38 1.57
CA LEU A 283 -10.95 -9.02 2.00
C LEU A 283 -11.97 -9.03 3.13
N PHE A 284 -11.58 -8.47 4.28
CA PHE A 284 -12.47 -8.12 5.38
C PHE A 284 -12.99 -6.69 5.15
N TYR A 285 -14.18 -6.61 4.57
CA TYR A 285 -14.78 -5.38 4.06
C TYR A 285 -15.43 -4.55 5.17
N GLU A 286 -14.85 -3.38 5.41
CA GLU A 286 -15.27 -2.30 6.31
C GLU A 286 -15.47 -2.71 7.78
N ILE A 287 -14.36 -2.76 8.51
CA ILE A 287 -14.38 -2.85 9.98
C ILE A 287 -15.34 -1.80 10.57
N ASP A 288 -16.14 -2.20 11.54
CA ASP A 288 -17.18 -1.40 12.20
C ASP A 288 -18.29 -0.80 11.30
N ALA A 289 -18.50 -1.31 10.08
CA ALA A 289 -19.55 -0.80 9.19
C ALA A 289 -20.97 -0.93 9.75
N LEU A 290 -21.41 -2.17 9.99
CA LEU A 290 -22.81 -2.45 10.36
C LEU A 290 -23.02 -2.32 11.86
N ILE A 291 -21.97 -2.52 12.66
CA ILE A 291 -22.03 -2.33 14.10
C ILE A 291 -22.31 -0.87 14.50
N THR A 292 -21.93 0.11 13.66
CA THR A 292 -22.19 1.53 13.92
C THR A 292 -23.51 2.01 13.32
N ALA A 293 -24.13 1.24 12.42
CA ALA A 293 -25.35 1.66 11.71
C ALA A 293 -26.50 2.15 12.62
N PRO A 294 -26.76 1.59 13.82
CA PRO A 294 -27.81 2.09 14.73
C PRO A 294 -27.64 3.52 15.23
N CYS A 295 -26.44 4.10 15.14
CA CYS A 295 -26.21 5.48 15.55
C CYS A 295 -26.68 6.51 14.49
N LEU A 296 -27.09 6.05 13.30
CA LEU A 296 -27.45 6.89 12.16
C LEU A 296 -28.95 7.24 12.16
N SER A 297 -29.29 8.38 11.56
CA SER A 297 -30.68 8.68 11.20
C SER A 297 -31.16 7.76 10.08
N GLY A 298 -32.48 7.70 9.81
CA GLY A 298 -33.00 6.91 8.68
C GLY A 298 -32.37 7.30 7.33
N LYS A 299 -32.16 8.61 7.12
CA LYS A 299 -31.44 9.13 5.94
C LYS A 299 -29.97 8.70 5.93
N GLY A 300 -29.28 8.80 7.07
CA GLY A 300 -27.88 8.38 7.21
C GLY A 300 -27.69 6.89 6.95
N LEU A 301 -28.61 6.06 7.43
CA LEU A 301 -28.61 4.63 7.17
C LEU A 301 -28.81 4.31 5.68
N ALA A 302 -29.71 5.04 5.00
CA ALA A 302 -29.91 4.86 3.56
C ALA A 302 -28.65 5.22 2.76
N VAL A 303 -27.95 6.31 3.12
CA VAL A 303 -26.66 6.67 2.51
C VAL A 303 -25.61 5.59 2.76
N ARG A 304 -25.45 5.15 4.01
CA ARG A 304 -24.53 4.06 4.38
C ARG A 304 -24.79 2.79 3.58
N VAL A 305 -26.05 2.39 3.43
CA VAL A 305 -26.42 1.21 2.62
C VAL A 305 -26.07 1.42 1.15
N SER A 306 -26.33 2.61 0.58
CA SER A 306 -25.99 2.93 -0.82
C SER A 306 -24.47 2.91 -1.08
N GLU A 307 -23.69 3.45 -0.15
CA GLU A 307 -22.23 3.41 -0.19
C GLU A 307 -21.72 1.97 -0.20
N MET A 308 -22.22 1.15 0.74
CA MET A 308 -21.79 -0.24 0.83
C MET A 308 -22.24 -1.09 -0.36
N GLN A 309 -23.44 -0.86 -0.88
CA GLN A 309 -23.91 -1.53 -2.10
C GLN A 309 -23.00 -1.23 -3.30
N SER A 310 -22.58 0.03 -3.46
CA SER A 310 -21.69 0.47 -4.54
C SER A 310 -20.25 -0.04 -4.41
N ALA A 311 -19.74 -0.14 -3.18
CA ALA A 311 -18.46 -0.80 -2.93
C ALA A 311 -18.55 -2.30 -3.29
N ILE A 312 -19.61 -2.98 -2.87
CA ILE A 312 -19.85 -4.39 -3.21
C ILE A 312 -20.02 -4.57 -4.73
N ASP A 313 -20.66 -3.64 -5.45
CA ASP A 313 -20.74 -3.68 -6.92
C ASP A 313 -19.36 -3.75 -7.58
N SER A 314 -18.39 -3.01 -7.02
CA SER A 314 -17.02 -2.97 -7.53
C SER A 314 -16.23 -4.21 -7.10
N LEU A 315 -16.28 -4.55 -5.81
CA LEU A 315 -15.48 -5.63 -5.21
C LEU A 315 -15.95 -7.02 -5.66
N SER A 316 -17.26 -7.24 -5.82
CA SER A 316 -17.80 -8.57 -6.19
C SER A 316 -17.43 -9.00 -7.62
N ARG A 317 -16.99 -8.06 -8.46
CA ARG A 317 -16.52 -8.33 -9.83
C ARG A 317 -15.06 -8.78 -9.90
N LEU A 318 -14.31 -8.66 -8.81
CA LEU A 318 -12.92 -9.11 -8.78
C LEU A 318 -12.88 -10.64 -8.99
N PRO A 319 -12.11 -11.13 -9.97
CA PRO A 319 -12.13 -12.54 -10.37
C PRO A 319 -11.58 -13.46 -9.28
N HIS A 320 -10.64 -12.96 -8.47
CA HIS A 320 -9.89 -13.76 -7.50
C HIS A 320 -10.04 -13.31 -6.03
N ALA A 321 -11.14 -12.61 -5.69
CA ALA A 321 -11.34 -12.06 -4.34
C ALA A 321 -12.41 -12.81 -3.52
N VAL A 322 -12.05 -13.32 -2.34
CA VAL A 322 -13.01 -13.84 -1.34
C VAL A 322 -13.29 -12.77 -0.29
N ILE A 323 -14.53 -12.31 -0.22
CA ILE A 323 -14.88 -11.09 0.52
C ILE A 323 -15.89 -11.41 1.63
N TYR A 324 -15.63 -10.86 2.82
CA TYR A 324 -16.51 -10.93 3.98
C TYR A 324 -16.85 -9.52 4.45
N VAL A 325 -18.13 -9.13 4.47
CA VAL A 325 -18.58 -7.83 5.01
C VAL A 325 -18.68 -7.85 6.52
N ASP A 326 -18.42 -6.73 7.20
CA ASP A 326 -18.60 -6.63 8.65
C ASP A 326 -20.03 -6.96 9.11
N ALA A 327 -20.14 -7.73 10.20
CA ALA A 327 -21.38 -8.04 10.90
C ALA A 327 -21.33 -7.70 12.40
N GLY A 328 -20.40 -6.84 12.80
CA GLY A 328 -20.22 -6.43 14.19
C GLY A 328 -19.81 -7.58 15.10
N ALA A 329 -20.49 -7.74 16.24
CA ALA A 329 -20.15 -8.73 17.26
C ALA A 329 -21.39 -9.18 18.05
N SER A 330 -21.34 -10.36 18.67
CA SER A 330 -22.49 -10.98 19.36
C SER A 330 -23.05 -10.22 20.56
N ASP A 331 -22.28 -9.30 21.14
CA ASP A 331 -22.69 -8.45 22.26
C ASP A 331 -23.12 -7.04 21.81
N ALA A 332 -23.03 -6.72 20.51
CA ALA A 332 -23.12 -5.35 20.03
C ALA A 332 -24.53 -4.87 19.70
N HIS A 333 -25.35 -5.68 19.03
CA HIS A 333 -26.73 -5.34 18.61
C HIS A 333 -27.60 -6.60 18.51
N HIS A 334 -28.90 -6.40 18.37
CA HIS A 334 -29.82 -7.50 18.12
C HIS A 334 -29.49 -8.21 16.78
N PRO A 335 -29.40 -9.56 16.74
CA PRO A 335 -28.97 -10.28 15.55
C PRO A 335 -29.92 -10.11 14.35
N ASP A 336 -31.24 -10.02 14.56
CA ASP A 336 -32.18 -9.79 13.45
C ASP A 336 -31.96 -8.44 12.76
N PHE A 337 -31.57 -7.42 13.52
CA PHE A 337 -31.28 -6.11 12.95
C PHE A 337 -30.04 -6.18 12.04
N ILE A 338 -28.96 -6.83 12.52
CA ILE A 338 -27.75 -7.02 11.72
C ILE A 338 -28.01 -7.91 10.50
N ALA A 339 -28.78 -9.00 10.65
CA ALA A 339 -29.16 -9.85 9.51
C ALA A 339 -29.96 -9.07 8.45
N SER A 340 -30.85 -8.17 8.87
CA SER A 340 -31.58 -7.28 7.94
C SER A 340 -30.60 -6.38 7.18
N LEU A 341 -29.62 -5.78 7.87
CA LEU A 341 -28.61 -4.92 7.24
C LEU A 341 -27.72 -5.70 6.27
N LEU A 342 -27.24 -6.89 6.64
CA LEU A 342 -26.45 -7.76 5.78
C LEU A 342 -27.16 -8.06 4.44
N ASN A 343 -28.46 -8.39 4.52
CA ASN A 343 -29.27 -8.60 3.33
C ASN A 343 -29.41 -7.31 2.51
N LYS A 344 -29.63 -6.16 3.16
CA LYS A 344 -29.78 -4.85 2.48
C LYS A 344 -28.52 -4.40 1.75
N VAL A 345 -27.33 -4.55 2.34
CA VAL A 345 -26.06 -4.18 1.67
C VAL A 345 -25.69 -5.15 0.54
N GLY A 346 -26.31 -6.33 0.52
CA GLY A 346 -26.17 -7.28 -0.57
C GLY A 346 -25.11 -8.35 -0.33
N VAL A 347 -25.01 -8.86 0.91
CA VAL A 347 -24.14 -10.00 1.29
C VAL A 347 -24.31 -11.22 0.37
N ARG A 348 -25.46 -11.34 -0.31
CA ARG A 348 -25.74 -12.38 -1.32
C ARG A 348 -24.69 -12.45 -2.43
N ARG A 349 -24.04 -11.33 -2.76
CA ARG A 349 -23.01 -11.19 -3.79
C ARG A 349 -21.59 -11.47 -3.28
N LEU A 350 -21.45 -11.77 -2.00
CA LEU A 350 -20.17 -12.03 -1.33
C LEU A 350 -20.13 -13.49 -0.83
N GLN A 351 -18.95 -13.91 -0.37
CA GLN A 351 -18.79 -15.20 0.32
C GLN A 351 -19.58 -15.19 1.64
N GLY A 352 -19.53 -14.08 2.36
CA GLY A 352 -20.39 -13.85 3.50
C GLY A 352 -19.94 -12.67 4.34
N PHE A 353 -19.77 -12.89 5.64
CA PHE A 353 -19.50 -11.82 6.60
C PHE A 353 -18.44 -12.18 7.64
N PHE A 354 -17.90 -11.20 8.35
CA PHE A 354 -17.03 -11.45 9.50
C PHE A 354 -17.61 -10.87 10.78
N THR A 355 -17.35 -11.54 11.91
CA THR A 355 -17.79 -11.07 13.22
C THR A 355 -16.61 -10.80 14.15
N ASN A 356 -16.93 -10.24 15.33
CA ASN A 356 -15.99 -9.80 16.34
C ASN A 356 -15.09 -8.64 15.89
N SER A 357 -15.60 -7.78 15.01
CA SER A 357 -14.89 -6.68 14.32
C SER A 357 -13.82 -5.98 15.16
N THR A 358 -14.24 -5.19 16.15
CA THR A 358 -13.38 -4.51 17.14
C THR A 358 -13.63 -5.00 18.57
N HIS A 359 -14.30 -6.15 18.69
CA HIS A 359 -14.71 -6.75 19.95
C HIS A 359 -13.79 -7.91 20.34
N HIS A 360 -13.95 -8.40 21.56
CA HIS A 360 -13.10 -9.42 22.16
C HIS A 360 -13.89 -10.65 22.58
N ASN A 361 -15.06 -10.88 21.98
CA ASN A 361 -15.95 -11.96 22.37
C ASN A 361 -15.31 -13.32 22.10
N ARG A 362 -15.54 -14.26 23.02
CA ARG A 362 -15.05 -15.63 22.89
C ARG A 362 -15.52 -16.23 21.56
N THR A 363 -14.65 -17.01 20.92
CA THR A 363 -14.94 -17.60 19.61
C THR A 363 -16.23 -18.42 19.61
N SER A 364 -16.58 -19.14 20.68
CA SER A 364 -17.83 -19.91 20.73
C SER A 364 -19.09 -19.05 20.74
N LEU A 365 -19.05 -17.86 21.35
CA LEU A 365 -20.16 -16.91 21.34
C LEU A 365 -20.36 -16.36 19.93
N GLU A 366 -19.26 -16.03 19.26
CA GLU A 366 -19.26 -15.52 17.89
C GLU A 366 -19.72 -16.58 16.89
N ILE A 367 -19.33 -17.85 17.06
CA ILE A 367 -19.85 -18.95 16.23
C ILE A 367 -21.38 -19.06 16.37
N ARG A 368 -21.93 -19.00 17.60
CA ARG A 368 -23.38 -19.06 17.80
C ARG A 368 -24.10 -17.90 17.12
N TYR A 369 -23.59 -16.68 17.31
CA TYR A 369 -24.13 -15.48 16.68
C TYR A 369 -24.04 -15.55 15.15
N ALA A 370 -22.89 -15.93 14.61
CA ALA A 370 -22.67 -16.03 13.17
C ALA A 370 -23.51 -17.14 12.52
N ASN A 371 -23.72 -18.28 13.19
CA ASN A 371 -24.64 -19.31 12.71
C ASN A 371 -26.07 -18.78 12.60
N TYR A 372 -26.53 -17.97 13.57
CA TYR A 372 -27.83 -17.32 13.50
C TYR A 372 -27.93 -16.39 12.28
N LEU A 373 -26.93 -15.52 12.09
CA LEU A 373 -26.87 -14.61 10.94
C LEU A 373 -26.81 -15.37 9.62
N SER A 374 -26.05 -16.47 9.56
CA SER A 374 -25.94 -17.35 8.39
C SER A 374 -27.32 -17.88 7.98
N GLY A 375 -28.11 -18.40 8.92
CA GLY A 375 -29.47 -18.86 8.67
C GLY A 375 -30.39 -17.76 8.12
N LYS A 376 -30.23 -16.51 8.58
CA LYS A 376 -31.01 -15.35 8.13
C LYS A 376 -30.51 -14.69 6.83
N THR A 377 -29.36 -15.14 6.31
CA THR A 377 -28.73 -14.59 5.09
C THR A 377 -28.64 -15.61 3.97
N GLY A 378 -29.38 -16.73 4.06
CA GLY A 378 -29.40 -17.78 3.04
C GLY A 378 -28.21 -18.73 3.13
N GLY A 379 -27.71 -18.99 4.34
CA GLY A 379 -26.60 -19.91 4.58
C GLY A 379 -25.23 -19.34 4.23
N LYS A 380 -25.07 -18.01 4.24
CA LYS A 380 -23.78 -17.38 3.96
C LYS A 380 -22.72 -17.77 4.97
N HIS A 381 -21.50 -17.90 4.49
CA HIS A 381 -20.37 -18.30 5.31
C HIS A 381 -19.85 -17.13 6.13
N TYR A 382 -18.96 -17.42 7.06
CA TYR A 382 -18.38 -16.38 7.89
C TYR A 382 -16.98 -16.71 8.38
N VAL A 383 -16.29 -15.65 8.79
CA VAL A 383 -14.99 -15.72 9.47
C VAL A 383 -15.05 -14.92 10.77
N ILE A 384 -14.17 -15.22 11.71
CA ILE A 384 -14.19 -14.57 13.03
C ILE A 384 -12.85 -13.88 13.31
N ASN A 385 -12.91 -12.61 13.70
CA ASN A 385 -11.74 -11.93 14.23
C ASN A 385 -11.38 -12.52 15.62
N THR A 386 -10.17 -13.05 15.74
CA THR A 386 -9.66 -13.73 16.94
C THR A 386 -8.40 -13.04 17.50
N ALA A 387 -8.05 -11.87 16.98
CA ALA A 387 -6.82 -11.15 17.33
C ALA A 387 -6.62 -10.99 18.85
N VAL A 388 -7.69 -10.70 19.59
CA VAL A 388 -7.62 -10.32 21.02
C VAL A 388 -8.70 -11.01 21.86
N ASN A 389 -9.17 -12.18 21.45
CA ASN A 389 -10.35 -12.81 22.04
C ASN A 389 -10.09 -14.08 22.88
N GLY A 390 -8.83 -14.49 23.09
CA GLY A 390 -8.50 -15.73 23.82
C GLY A 390 -9.03 -15.75 25.26
N ARG A 391 -9.16 -14.59 25.88
CA ARG A 391 -9.72 -14.44 27.24
C ARG A 391 -11.16 -13.93 27.27
N GLY A 392 -11.79 -13.73 26.11
CA GLY A 392 -13.13 -13.12 25.99
C GLY A 392 -13.17 -11.61 26.26
N SER A 393 -14.35 -11.01 26.20
CA SER A 393 -14.53 -9.58 26.45
C SER A 393 -14.39 -9.23 27.94
N LEU A 394 -13.66 -8.15 28.23
CA LEU A 394 -13.73 -7.51 29.53
C LEU A 394 -15.07 -6.76 29.62
N ARG A 395 -15.92 -7.10 30.59
CA ARG A 395 -17.26 -6.50 30.73
C ARG A 395 -17.23 -5.38 31.78
N PRO A 396 -17.91 -4.24 31.54
CA PRO A 396 -18.09 -3.22 32.56
C PRO A 396 -18.96 -3.74 33.72
N ARG A 397 -18.86 -3.09 34.88
CA ARG A 397 -19.73 -3.37 36.05
C ARG A 397 -21.17 -3.03 35.72
N ASP A 398 -21.40 -1.80 35.25
CA ASP A 398 -22.70 -1.33 34.81
C ASP A 398 -22.97 -1.81 33.39
N ARG A 399 -23.99 -2.65 33.24
CA ARG A 399 -24.33 -3.29 31.97
C ARG A 399 -25.55 -2.62 31.37
N VAL A 400 -25.47 -2.34 30.08
CA VAL A 400 -26.58 -1.89 29.25
C VAL A 400 -27.14 -3.08 28.46
N ARG A 401 -28.19 -2.88 27.66
CA ARG A 401 -28.77 -3.97 26.86
C ARG A 401 -27.80 -4.50 25.81
N TYR A 402 -27.03 -3.62 25.16
CA TYR A 402 -26.07 -3.97 24.11
C TYR A 402 -24.77 -3.17 24.24
N GLY A 403 -23.66 -3.72 23.77
CA GLY A 403 -22.34 -3.07 23.81
C GLY A 403 -21.57 -3.27 25.11
N ASN A 404 -21.79 -4.39 25.82
CA ASN A 404 -21.20 -4.67 27.13
C ASN A 404 -19.74 -5.17 27.08
N SER A 405 -18.89 -4.47 26.36
CA SER A 405 -17.46 -4.77 26.26
C SER A 405 -16.60 -3.51 26.37
N ILE A 406 -15.60 -3.58 27.25
CA ILE A 406 -14.50 -2.61 27.30
C ILE A 406 -13.57 -2.94 26.13
N ARG A 407 -13.49 -2.02 25.17
CA ARG A 407 -12.77 -2.22 23.90
C ARG A 407 -11.44 -1.48 23.81
N CYS A 408 -11.28 -0.37 24.53
CA CYS A 408 -10.04 0.38 24.44
C CYS A 408 -8.95 -0.20 25.35
N ASN A 409 -7.92 -0.77 24.72
CA ASN A 409 -6.76 -1.44 25.34
C ASN A 409 -7.11 -2.24 26.62
N PRO A 410 -8.16 -3.08 26.62
CA PRO A 410 -8.64 -3.71 27.84
C PRO A 410 -7.58 -4.61 28.48
N PRO A 411 -7.28 -4.44 29.79
CA PRO A 411 -6.32 -5.29 30.46
C PRO A 411 -6.80 -6.75 30.56
N GLY A 412 -5.85 -7.66 30.74
CA GLY A 412 -6.09 -9.09 30.95
C GLY A 412 -6.65 -9.82 29.73
N ARG A 413 -6.72 -9.18 28.55
CA ARG A 413 -7.02 -9.86 27.29
C ARG A 413 -5.82 -10.67 26.83
N GLY A 414 -6.05 -11.56 25.87
CA GLY A 414 -5.05 -12.47 25.33
C GLY A 414 -5.28 -12.73 23.85
N LEU A 415 -4.21 -13.11 23.14
CA LEU A 415 -4.32 -13.61 21.77
C LEU A 415 -5.32 -14.78 21.73
N GLY A 416 -6.24 -14.74 20.78
CA GLY A 416 -7.11 -15.87 20.47
C GLY A 416 -6.49 -16.83 19.46
N PRO A 417 -7.27 -17.81 18.96
CA PRO A 417 -6.83 -18.74 17.92
C PRO A 417 -6.04 -18.06 16.80
N ARG A 418 -5.00 -18.74 16.30
CA ARG A 418 -4.16 -18.21 15.22
C ARG A 418 -4.91 -18.15 13.89
N PRO A 419 -4.49 -17.28 12.95
CA PRO A 419 -5.05 -17.26 11.60
C PRO A 419 -5.04 -18.65 10.95
N THR A 420 -6.21 -19.15 10.53
CA THR A 420 -6.36 -20.47 9.91
C THR A 420 -7.68 -20.59 9.14
N SER A 421 -7.66 -21.34 8.03
CA SER A 421 -8.84 -21.84 7.34
C SER A 421 -9.14 -23.32 7.64
N ALA A 422 -8.23 -24.01 8.35
CA ALA A 422 -8.43 -25.36 8.84
C ALA A 422 -9.27 -25.32 10.13
N VAL A 423 -10.60 -25.25 9.95
CA VAL A 423 -11.57 -25.16 11.03
C VAL A 423 -12.29 -26.50 11.28
N PRO A 424 -12.82 -26.74 12.50
CA PRO A 424 -13.52 -27.99 12.80
C PRO A 424 -14.73 -28.25 11.89
N ALA A 425 -14.87 -29.48 11.40
CA ALA A 425 -15.92 -29.88 10.46
C ALA A 425 -17.36 -29.68 10.98
N GLN A 426 -17.54 -29.67 12.30
CA GLN A 426 -18.82 -29.39 12.96
C GLN A 426 -19.34 -27.96 12.73
N TYR A 427 -18.52 -27.06 12.17
CA TYR A 427 -18.89 -25.69 11.83
C TYR A 427 -18.85 -25.48 10.30
N PRO A 428 -19.82 -26.00 9.54
CA PRO A 428 -19.76 -26.08 8.07
C PRO A 428 -19.81 -24.72 7.36
N ARG A 429 -20.17 -23.64 8.07
CA ARG A 429 -20.23 -22.26 7.55
C ARG A 429 -19.11 -21.35 8.06
N LEU A 430 -18.26 -21.86 8.95
CA LEU A 430 -17.09 -21.14 9.42
C LEU A 430 -15.96 -21.38 8.41
N ASP A 431 -15.52 -20.35 7.72
CA ASP A 431 -14.46 -20.45 6.72
C ASP A 431 -13.06 -20.26 7.30
N GLY A 432 -12.96 -19.59 8.45
CA GLY A 432 -11.68 -19.35 9.10
C GLY A 432 -11.73 -18.45 10.32
N LEU A 433 -10.62 -18.47 11.05
CA LEU A 433 -10.34 -17.59 12.18
C LEU A 433 -9.17 -16.72 11.76
N PHE A 434 -9.25 -15.40 11.97
CA PHE A 434 -8.22 -14.47 11.49
C PHE A 434 -7.93 -13.36 12.50
N TRP A 435 -6.74 -12.78 12.40
CA TRP A 435 -6.34 -11.62 13.20
C TRP A 435 -6.59 -10.30 12.45
N ILE A 436 -7.86 -9.98 12.20
CA ILE A 436 -8.31 -8.77 11.48
C ILE A 436 -7.96 -7.49 12.27
N GLY A 437 -7.96 -7.61 13.60
CA GLY A 437 -7.63 -6.55 14.56
C GLY A 437 -6.17 -6.10 14.59
N ASN A 438 -5.26 -6.91 14.03
CA ASN A 438 -3.78 -6.83 14.16
C ASN A 438 -3.35 -6.67 15.63
N PRO A 439 -2.98 -7.76 16.34
CA PRO A 439 -2.66 -7.70 17.76
C PRO A 439 -1.54 -6.71 18.09
N GLY A 440 -1.71 -5.98 19.20
CA GLY A 440 -0.72 -4.99 19.67
C GLY A 440 -0.93 -3.57 19.13
N ARG A 441 -1.89 -3.33 18.23
CA ARG A 441 -2.29 -1.96 17.88
C ARG A 441 -3.04 -1.30 19.04
N SER A 442 -2.66 -0.05 19.34
CA SER A 442 -3.34 0.78 20.33
C SER A 442 -4.73 1.19 19.83
N ALA A 443 -5.70 1.21 20.72
CA ALA A 443 -7.00 1.84 20.52
C ALA A 443 -7.00 3.35 20.90
N GLY A 444 -5.84 3.91 21.28
CA GLY A 444 -5.67 5.29 21.74
C GLY A 444 -5.62 5.43 23.26
N ASN A 445 -5.51 6.67 23.76
CA ASN A 445 -5.40 6.96 25.20
C ASN A 445 -6.68 6.61 26.00
N CYS A 446 -7.85 6.82 25.39
CA CYS A 446 -9.17 6.42 25.90
C CYS A 446 -9.48 6.78 27.37
N GLY A 447 -8.85 7.83 27.89
CA GLY A 447 -9.01 8.32 29.26
C GLY A 447 -8.58 7.37 30.39
N THR A 448 -8.24 6.12 30.07
CA THR A 448 -8.04 5.04 31.06
C THR A 448 -6.74 4.25 30.82
N SER A 449 -6.13 4.38 29.64
CA SER A 449 -4.92 3.65 29.27
C SER A 449 -3.69 4.53 29.40
N ARG A 450 -3.20 4.73 30.63
CA ARG A 450 -2.02 5.57 30.90
C ARG A 450 -0.83 5.11 30.06
N GLY A 451 -0.30 6.00 29.21
CA GLY A 451 0.84 5.72 28.33
C GLY A 451 0.50 4.95 27.05
N ALA A 452 -0.80 4.77 26.71
CA ALA A 452 -1.17 4.20 25.42
C ALA A 452 -0.82 5.15 24.27
N PRO A 453 -0.15 4.64 23.20
CA PRO A 453 0.10 5.38 21.98
C PRO A 453 -1.20 5.84 21.28
N PRO A 454 -1.13 6.77 20.31
CA PRO A 454 -2.21 7.08 19.40
C PRO A 454 -2.84 5.84 18.75
N THR A 455 -4.11 5.94 18.37
CA THR A 455 -4.86 4.86 17.73
C THR A 455 -4.13 4.34 16.49
N GLY A 456 -3.98 3.03 16.39
CA GLY A 456 -3.32 2.35 15.27
C GLY A 456 -1.81 2.17 15.42
N GLU A 457 -1.14 2.89 16.33
CA GLU A 457 0.28 2.70 16.62
C GLU A 457 0.55 1.42 17.43
N PHE A 458 1.79 0.96 17.42
CA PHE A 458 2.18 -0.25 18.14
C PHE A 458 2.35 0.00 19.64
N PHE A 459 1.62 -0.75 20.46
CA PHE A 459 1.67 -0.66 21.91
C PHE A 459 2.36 -1.89 22.52
N LEU A 460 3.67 -1.78 22.75
CA LEU A 460 4.52 -2.90 23.16
C LEU A 460 4.01 -3.63 24.41
N SER A 461 3.71 -2.91 25.49
CA SER A 461 3.26 -3.53 26.75
C SER A 461 1.93 -4.27 26.59
N TYR A 462 1.02 -3.73 25.79
CA TYR A 462 -0.23 -4.39 25.44
C TYR A 462 0.02 -5.65 24.59
N ALA A 463 0.86 -5.57 23.56
CA ALA A 463 1.23 -6.73 22.75
C ALA A 463 1.82 -7.88 23.60
N LEU A 464 2.77 -7.57 24.50
CA LEU A 464 3.36 -8.57 25.40
C LEU A 464 2.33 -9.14 26.38
N MET A 465 1.41 -8.32 26.89
CA MET A 465 0.30 -8.80 27.72
C MET A 465 -0.59 -9.77 26.93
N LEU A 466 -0.94 -9.44 25.68
CA LEU A 466 -1.76 -10.31 24.84
C LEU A 466 -1.09 -11.66 24.61
N ILE A 467 0.23 -11.66 24.34
CA ILE A 467 1.03 -12.88 24.13
C ILE A 467 1.02 -13.75 25.39
N ARG A 468 1.33 -13.16 26.55
CA ARG A 468 1.43 -13.89 27.83
C ARG A 468 0.09 -14.46 28.29
N ASN A 469 -1.01 -13.83 27.89
CA ASN A 469 -2.37 -14.26 28.22
C ASN A 469 -3.04 -15.10 27.12
N ALA A 470 -2.32 -15.51 26.08
CA ALA A 470 -2.89 -16.22 24.94
C ALA A 470 -3.70 -17.47 25.36
N ASP A 471 -4.82 -17.71 24.68
CA ASP A 471 -5.56 -18.97 24.72
C ASP A 471 -6.06 -19.26 23.29
N TYR A 472 -5.43 -20.23 22.65
CA TYR A 472 -5.66 -20.54 21.23
C TYR A 472 -6.84 -21.49 20.99
N ARG A 473 -7.55 -21.91 22.04
CA ARG A 473 -8.68 -22.84 21.91
C ARG A 473 -9.94 -22.14 21.45
N ILE A 474 -10.78 -22.86 20.71
CA ILE A 474 -12.16 -22.45 20.45
C ILE A 474 -12.95 -22.73 21.74
N ARG A 475 -13.20 -21.67 22.51
CA ARG A 475 -13.97 -21.68 23.77
C ARG A 475 -15.07 -20.65 23.73
#